data_AF-A0A5C6UTT9-F1
#
_entry.id   AF-A0A5C6UTT9-F1
#
_cell.length_a   1.000
_cell.length_b   1.000
_cell.length_c   1.000
_cell.angle_alpha   90.00
_cell.angle_beta   90.00
_cell.angle_gamma   90.00
#
_symmetry.space_group_name_H-M   'P 1'
#
loop_
_entity.id
_entity.type
_entity.pdbx_description
1 polymer ?
#
loop_
_entity_poly.entity_id
_entity_poly.type
_entity_poly.pdbx_seq_one_letter_code
_entity_poly.pdbx_strand_id
1 'polypeptide(L)'
;MISLDLRKKEDKVRSDKKIRVNASLDQDTHDKLKKLAISCDMTKTMLSAEIIKVVVNHIEFIDFLQKKYNKQEQYRVIPVRQDGKTYY
;
A
#
# COMPACT_ATOMS: atom_id res chain seq x y z
N MET A 1 -19.44 -43.61 15.81
CA MET A 1 -18.49 -42.69 16.47
C MET A 1 -17.12 -42.86 15.82
N ILE A 2 -16.80 -42.05 14.80
CA ILE A 2 -15.42 -41.80 14.34
C ILE A 2 -15.41 -40.32 13.92
N SER A 3 -14.96 -39.45 14.83
CA SER A 3 -14.68 -38.05 14.50
C SER A 3 -13.40 -38.01 13.69
N LEU A 4 -13.48 -37.64 12.41
CA LEU A 4 -12.30 -37.23 11.66
C LEU A 4 -11.87 -35.84 12.12
N ASP A 5 -10.71 -35.83 12.74
CA ASP A 5 -9.93 -34.70 13.23
C ASP A 5 -9.68 -33.70 12.09
N LEU A 6 -10.52 -32.65 12.01
CA LEU A 6 -10.32 -31.48 11.16
C LEU A 6 -9.12 -30.66 11.68
N ARG A 7 -7.89 -31.18 11.49
CA ARG A 7 -6.69 -30.38 11.68
C ARG A 7 -6.53 -29.43 10.49
N LYS A 8 -7.22 -28.30 10.58
CA LYS A 8 -6.91 -27.11 9.79
C LYS A 8 -5.49 -26.68 10.17
N LYS A 9 -4.50 -27.01 9.34
CA LYS A 9 -3.15 -26.44 9.45
C LYS A 9 -3.28 -24.94 9.19
N GLU A 10 -3.32 -24.15 10.26
CA GLU A 10 -3.03 -22.74 10.17
C GLU A 10 -1.54 -22.61 9.86
N ASP A 11 -1.22 -22.53 8.56
CA ASP A 11 0.10 -22.09 8.14
C ASP A 11 0.31 -20.68 8.73
N LYS A 12 1.16 -20.58 9.76
CA LYS A 12 1.64 -19.31 10.30
C LYS A 12 2.35 -18.56 9.17
N VAL A 13 1.62 -17.74 8.44
CA VAL A 13 2.20 -16.76 7.52
C VAL A 13 3.12 -15.91 8.37
N ARG A 14 4.44 -16.04 8.17
CA ARG A 14 5.42 -15.18 8.83
C ARG A 14 5.07 -13.74 8.47
N SER A 15 4.57 -12.99 9.44
CA SER A 15 4.05 -11.63 9.30
C SER A 15 5.06 -10.64 8.70
N ASP A 16 6.36 -10.94 8.75
CA ASP A 16 7.43 -10.01 8.38
C ASP A 16 7.76 -10.00 6.88
N LYS A 17 7.09 -10.83 6.07
CA LYS A 17 7.37 -10.89 4.64
C LYS A 17 6.82 -9.65 3.93
N LYS A 18 7.71 -8.70 3.67
CA LYS A 18 7.39 -7.49 2.88
C LYS A 18 7.12 -7.85 1.41
N ILE A 19 6.02 -7.33 0.86
CA ILE A 19 5.71 -7.40 -0.57
C ILE A 19 6.43 -6.24 -1.27
N ARG A 20 7.23 -6.53 -2.28
CA ARG A 20 7.99 -5.51 -3.02
C ARG A 20 7.10 -4.89 -4.10
N VAL A 21 7.10 -3.56 -4.15
CA VAL A 21 6.58 -2.78 -5.28
C VAL A 21 7.79 -2.24 -6.04
N ASN A 22 7.94 -2.62 -7.31
CA ASN A 22 9.01 -2.13 -8.17
C ASN A 22 8.47 -0.96 -9.00
N ALA A 23 8.95 0.25 -8.71
CA ALA A 23 8.56 1.46 -9.43
C ALA A 23 9.71 1.96 -10.33
N SER A 24 9.37 2.33 -11.55
CA SER A 24 10.25 3.07 -12.46
C SER A 24 9.90 4.55 -12.37
N LEU A 25 10.87 5.38 -12.00
CA LEU A 25 10.70 6.83 -11.86
C LEU A 25 11.54 7.54 -12.91
N ASP A 26 11.06 8.68 -13.40
CA ASP A 26 11.93 9.60 -14.13
C ASP A 26 12.98 10.23 -13.18
N GLN A 27 14.01 10.83 -13.79
CA GLN A 27 15.16 11.38 -13.08
C GLN A 27 14.77 12.51 -12.11
N ASP A 28 13.86 13.39 -12.51
CA ASP A 28 13.41 14.53 -11.69
C ASP A 28 12.69 14.04 -10.42
N THR A 29 11.77 13.08 -10.58
CA THR A 29 11.04 12.46 -9.47
C THR A 29 11.97 11.70 -8.54
N HIS A 30 12.94 10.96 -9.10
CA HIS A 30 13.96 10.27 -8.31
C HIS A 30 14.79 11.25 -7.47
N ASP A 31 15.18 12.40 -8.02
CA ASP A 31 16.00 13.38 -7.31
C ASP A 31 15.21 14.14 -6.23
N LYS A 32 13.93 14.42 -6.47
CA LYS A 32 13.02 14.94 -5.44
C LYS A 32 12.87 13.97 -4.28
N LEU A 33 12.64 12.68 -4.58
CA LEU A 33 12.57 11.64 -3.57
C LEU A 33 13.88 11.53 -2.78
N LYS A 34 15.04 11.60 -3.45
CA LYS A 34 16.36 11.56 -2.81
C LYS A 34 16.54 12.71 -1.82
N LYS A 35 16.22 13.94 -2.23
CA LYS A 35 16.35 15.13 -1.36
C LYS A 35 15.43 15.02 -0.14
N LEU A 36 14.17 14.64 -0.35
CA LEU A 36 13.21 14.48 0.74
C LEU A 36 13.64 13.37 1.71
N ALA A 37 14.12 12.23 1.19
CA ALA A 37 14.61 11.12 1.99
C ALA A 37 15.77 11.56 2.91
N ILE A 38 16.73 12.31 2.37
CA ILE A 38 17.85 12.88 3.15
C ILE A 38 17.32 13.83 4.23
N SER A 39 16.37 14.71 3.91
CA SER A 39 15.82 15.66 4.88
C SER A 39 15.05 15.00 6.04
N CYS A 40 14.52 13.79 5.83
CA CYS A 40 13.79 13.02 6.83
C CYS A 40 14.65 11.97 7.53
N ASP A 41 15.96 11.90 7.26
CA ASP A 41 16.85 10.83 7.72
C ASP A 41 16.33 9.41 7.40
N MET A 42 15.84 9.24 6.16
CA MET A 42 15.30 7.97 5.67
C MET A 42 16.05 7.49 4.43
N THR A 43 16.12 6.17 4.23
CA THR A 43 16.48 5.64 2.91
C THR A 43 15.36 5.96 1.91
N LYS A 44 15.70 6.12 0.61
CA LYS A 44 14.71 6.34 -0.45
C LYS A 44 13.59 5.28 -0.42
N THR A 45 13.97 4.01 -0.24
CA THR A 45 13.02 2.89 -0.18
C THR A 45 12.07 3.00 1.00
N MET A 46 12.55 3.39 2.18
CA MET A 46 11.69 3.60 3.36
C MET A 46 10.72 4.76 3.13
N LEU A 47 11.20 5.89 2.61
CA LEU A 47 10.35 7.03 2.33
C LEU A 47 9.30 6.70 1.26
N SER A 48 9.69 5.98 0.19
CA SER A 48 8.73 5.53 -0.83
C SER A 48 7.64 4.64 -0.24
N ALA A 49 8.00 3.72 0.65
CA ALA A 49 7.02 2.87 1.32
C ALA A 49 6.04 3.70 2.18
N GLU A 50 6.53 4.72 2.89
CA GLU A 50 5.68 5.59 3.70
C GLU A 50 4.77 6.47 2.84
N ILE A 51 5.29 7.04 1.74
CA ILE A 51 4.48 7.81 0.78
C ILE A 51 3.35 6.94 0.23
N ILE A 52 3.65 5.71 -0.21
CA ILE A 52 2.63 4.78 -0.71
C ILE A 52 1.58 4.53 0.37
N LYS A 53 2.01 4.25 1.61
CA LYS A 53 1.11 4.02 2.75
C LYS A 53 0.20 5.22 3.01
N VAL A 54 0.73 6.44 3.01
CA VAL A 54 -0.08 7.66 3.18
C VAL A 54 -1.09 7.79 2.05
N VAL A 55 -0.64 7.65 0.80
CA VAL A 55 -1.47 7.84 -0.40
C VAL A 55 -2.62 6.83 -0.45
N VAL A 56 -2.36 5.53 -0.24
CA VAL A 56 -3.42 4.49 -0.31
C VAL A 56 -4.35 4.49 0.90
N ASN A 57 -4.09 5.30 1.93
CA ASN A 57 -4.96 5.49 3.08
C ASN A 57 -5.64 6.87 3.11
N HIS A 58 -5.39 7.74 2.13
CA HIS A 58 -5.92 9.10 2.11
C HIS A 58 -7.01 9.24 1.04
N ILE A 59 -8.25 9.47 1.47
CA ILE A 59 -9.46 9.50 0.61
C ILE A 59 -9.27 10.41 -0.61
N GLU A 60 -8.78 11.64 -0.42
CA GLU A 60 -8.60 12.59 -1.51
C GLU A 60 -7.59 12.11 -2.57
N PHE A 61 -6.51 11.42 -2.14
CA PHE A 61 -5.52 10.90 -3.08
C PHE A 61 -6.06 9.69 -3.84
N ILE A 62 -6.82 8.83 -3.15
CA ILE A 62 -7.50 7.69 -3.77
C ILE A 62 -8.46 8.21 -4.86
N ASP A 63 -9.32 9.17 -4.53
CA ASP A 63 -10.27 9.75 -5.49
C ASP A 63 -9.54 10.45 -6.65
N PHE A 64 -8.50 11.24 -6.38
CA PHE A 64 -7.68 11.86 -7.41
C PHE A 64 -7.07 10.83 -8.39
N LEU A 65 -6.47 9.76 -7.87
CA LEU A 65 -5.88 8.71 -8.69
C LEU A 65 -6.94 7.99 -9.53
N GLN A 66 -8.10 7.67 -8.96
CA GLN A 66 -9.18 7.01 -9.68
C GLN A 66 -9.80 7.90 -10.75
N LYS A 67 -10.00 9.19 -10.48
CA LYS A 67 -10.48 10.16 -11.49
C LYS A 67 -9.54 10.25 -12.69
N LYS A 68 -8.22 10.16 -12.45
CA LYS A 68 -7.22 10.33 -13.50
C LYS A 68 -6.89 9.03 -14.25
N TYR A 69 -6.90 7.90 -13.57
CA TYR A 69 -6.32 6.66 -14.08
C TYR A 69 -7.26 5.45 -14.08
N ASN A 70 -8.46 5.52 -13.49
CA ASN A 70 -9.38 4.39 -13.55
C ASN A 70 -9.78 4.09 -15.00
N LYS A 71 -9.60 2.83 -15.43
CA LYS A 71 -9.94 2.38 -16.78
C LYS A 71 -11.23 1.56 -16.82
N GLN A 72 -11.60 0.94 -15.70
CA GLN A 72 -12.74 0.04 -15.62
C GLN A 72 -13.51 0.31 -14.34
N GLU A 73 -14.76 0.75 -14.47
CA GLU A 73 -15.55 1.19 -13.32
C GLU A 73 -15.73 0.10 -12.26
N GLN A 74 -15.72 -1.17 -12.65
CA GLN A 74 -15.82 -2.32 -11.74
C GLN A 74 -14.65 -2.45 -10.73
N TYR A 75 -13.50 -1.84 -10.99
CA TYR A 75 -12.36 -1.82 -10.06
C TYR A 75 -12.29 -0.53 -9.25
N ARG A 76 -13.32 0.33 -9.34
CA ARG A 76 -13.37 1.53 -8.53
C ARG A 76 -13.55 1.17 -7.06
N VAL A 77 -12.62 1.63 -6.23
CA VAL A 77 -12.69 1.53 -4.78
C VAL A 77 -13.51 2.67 -4.19
N ILE A 78 -14.33 2.36 -3.19
CA ILE A 78 -15.11 3.33 -2.41
C ILE A 78 -14.48 3.38 -1.01
N PRO A 79 -13.56 4.32 -0.76
CA PRO A 79 -12.87 4.36 0.53
C PRO A 79 -13.82 4.80 1.65
N VAL A 80 -13.84 4.04 2.74
CA VAL A 80 -14.59 4.36 3.97
C VAL A 80 -13.61 4.53 5.12
N ARG A 81 -13.77 5.60 5.91
CA ARG A 81 -12.97 5.82 7.12
C ARG A 81 -13.72 5.33 8.34
N GLN A 82 -13.17 4.32 9.02
CA GLN A 82 -13.69 3.76 10.27
C GLN A 82 -12.53 3.61 11.27
N ASP A 83 -12.72 4.10 12.49
CA ASP A 83 -11.73 4.03 13.59
C ASP A 83 -10.32 4.51 13.18
N GLY A 84 -10.27 5.59 12.40
CA GLY A 84 -9.01 6.18 11.93
C GLY A 84 -8.30 5.40 10.82
N LYS A 85 -8.86 4.28 10.36
CA LYS A 85 -8.34 3.46 9.26
C LYS A 85 -9.21 3.62 8.01
N THR A 86 -8.58 3.46 6.85
CA THR A 86 -9.25 3.53 5.55
C THR A 86 -9.42 2.11 5.01
N TYR A 87 -10.67 1.77 4.64
CA TYR A 87 -11.05 0.47 4.08
C TYR A 87 -11.65 0.67 2.68
N TYR A 88 -11.53 -0.34 1.83
CA TYR A 88 -12.16 -0.42 0.51
C TYR A 88 -12.48 -1.87 0.16
#